data_AF-A0A1E1LUV8-F1
#
_entry.id   AF-A0A1E1LUV8-F1
#
_cell.length_a   1.000
_cell.length_b   1.000
_cell.length_c   1.000
_cell.angle_alpha   90.00
_cell.angle_beta   90.00
_cell.angle_gamma   90.00
#
_symmetry.space_group_name_H-M   'P 1'
#
loop_
_entity.id
_entity.type
_entity.pdbx_description
1 polymer ?
#
loop_
_entity_poly.entity_id
_entity_poly.type
_entity_poly.pdbx_seq_one_letter_code
_entity_poly.pdbx_strand_id
1 'polypeptide(L)'
;MAAYNCMSLSSRLLGFVVIVAICLLAFWIMNYDNLPVHVVTHGDPQIEAPRIEDNPAKISSIALKYLRPTSPPDRFDIALPSVLPPKPLVRPDVPLVTYVYVESDYARINLKFFIDHGLHAAADFVFILNDAKTLVMILVLIESVRGPFIPHWSRECWTSAYLGKLNDKVKLVGSAINCWDGTSNQYVMSMIWATDSIGLNLILTPAGIGQCFSTLEETILGEIRTTPLLKSSGYHVDAMMTMFQSKPDYGFENCTVEGDMLAEKGYAGFNVHPFELMFIKTNRGINPLMIETMSKWVDQSGYRSYDVCGEK
;
A
#
# COMPACT_ATOMS: atom_id res chain seq x y z
N MET A 1 -16.22 64.57 7.51
CA MET A 1 -15.65 63.89 6.32
C MET A 1 -16.20 62.47 6.30
N ALA A 2 -17.31 62.24 5.62
CA ALA A 2 -17.87 60.91 5.41
C ALA A 2 -18.60 60.94 4.06
N ALA A 3 -17.84 60.64 3.01
CA ALA A 3 -18.36 60.40 1.67
C ALA A 3 -18.09 58.94 1.36
N TYR A 4 -19.10 58.06 1.50
CA TYR A 4 -19.09 56.77 0.81
C TYR A 4 -20.52 56.30 0.52
N ASN A 5 -20.88 56.46 -0.76
CA ASN A 5 -21.60 55.52 -1.61
C ASN A 5 -23.06 55.17 -1.28
N CYS A 6 -23.94 56.03 -1.78
CA CYS A 6 -25.27 55.65 -2.23
C CYS A 6 -25.16 54.99 -3.63
N MET A 7 -24.86 53.69 -3.69
CA MET A 7 -25.06 52.90 -4.91
C MET A 7 -26.52 52.43 -4.94
N SER A 8 -27.28 52.86 -5.96
CA SER A 8 -28.70 52.55 -6.08
C SER A 8 -28.93 51.04 -6.18
N LEU A 9 -30.08 50.57 -5.67
CA LEU A 9 -30.48 49.16 -5.67
C LEU A 9 -30.33 48.47 -7.04
N SER A 10 -30.51 49.24 -8.12
CA SER A 10 -30.27 48.85 -9.52
C SER A 10 -28.83 48.37 -9.78
N SER A 11 -27.83 49.03 -9.20
CA SER A 11 -26.41 48.70 -9.42
C SER A 11 -25.98 47.41 -8.70
N ARG A 12 -26.61 47.10 -7.56
CA ARG A 12 -26.37 45.84 -6.82
C ARG A 12 -27.02 44.65 -7.51
N LEU A 13 -28.21 44.85 -8.09
CA LEU A 13 -28.90 43.81 -8.86
C LEU A 13 -28.12 43.48 -10.15
N LEU A 14 -27.61 44.50 -10.84
CA LEU A 14 -26.78 44.32 -12.04
C LEU A 14 -25.48 43.56 -11.72
N GLY A 15 -24.81 43.89 -10.61
CA GLY A 15 -23.62 43.16 -10.17
C GLY A 15 -23.89 41.69 -9.85
N PHE A 16 -25.02 41.38 -9.21
CA PHE A 16 -25.40 40.00 -8.91
C PHE A 16 -25.71 39.18 -10.17
N VAL A 17 -26.41 39.77 -11.14
CA VAL A 17 -26.70 39.12 -12.43
C VAL A 17 -25.42 38.83 -13.21
N VAL A 18 -24.46 39.75 -13.20
CA VAL A 18 -23.16 39.55 -13.88
C VAL A 18 -22.37 38.42 -13.24
N ILE A 19 -22.35 38.32 -11.90
CA ILE A 19 -21.65 37.24 -11.20
C ILE A 19 -22.29 35.87 -11.51
N VAL A 20 -23.62 35.78 -11.48
CA VAL A 20 -24.33 34.54 -11.83
C VAL A 20 -24.07 34.16 -13.29
N ALA A 21 -24.07 35.12 -14.21
CA ALA A 21 -23.74 34.86 -15.62
C ALA A 21 -22.30 34.35 -15.81
N ILE A 22 -21.33 34.92 -15.08
CA ILE A 22 -19.92 34.45 -15.11
C ILE A 22 -19.81 33.04 -14.53
N CYS A 23 -20.49 32.74 -13.43
CA CYS A 23 -20.49 31.39 -12.84
C CYS A 23 -21.13 30.35 -13.78
N LEU A 24 -22.22 30.70 -14.47
CA LEU A 24 -22.86 29.83 -15.45
C LEU A 24 -22.00 29.63 -16.70
N LEU A 25 -21.31 30.67 -17.16
CA LEU A 25 -20.33 30.57 -18.24
C LEU A 25 -19.12 29.71 -17.84
N ALA A 26 -18.61 29.86 -16.62
CA ALA A 26 -17.54 29.01 -16.09
C ALA A 26 -18.00 27.55 -15.96
N PHE A 27 -19.22 27.29 -15.49
CA PHE A 27 -19.79 25.95 -15.42
C PHE A 27 -20.02 25.34 -16.81
N TRP A 28 -20.37 26.17 -17.80
CA TRP A 28 -20.53 25.74 -19.20
C TRP A 28 -19.18 25.47 -19.88
N ILE A 29 -18.16 26.28 -19.60
CA ILE A 29 -16.79 26.11 -20.11
C ILE A 29 -16.10 24.89 -19.47
N MET A 30 -16.36 24.61 -18.18
CA MET A 30 -15.82 23.42 -17.51
C MET A 30 -16.57 22.12 -17.85
N ASN A 31 -17.70 22.18 -18.57
CA ASN A 31 -18.45 20.99 -19.01
C ASN A 31 -18.24 20.63 -20.49
N TYR A 32 -17.25 21.22 -21.15
CA TYR A 32 -16.88 20.84 -22.51
C TYR A 32 -15.54 20.13 -22.55
N ASP A 33 -15.57 18.86 -22.15
CA ASP A 33 -14.79 17.83 -22.83
C ASP A 33 -15.74 16.68 -23.16
N ASN A 34 -16.26 16.74 -24.39
CA ASN A 34 -16.82 15.59 -25.08
C ASN A 34 -15.69 14.58 -25.32
N LEU A 35 -15.38 13.76 -24.33
CA LEU A 35 -14.82 12.43 -24.59
C LEU A 35 -15.99 11.53 -25.01
N PRO A 36 -15.96 10.90 -26.20
CA PRO A 36 -16.98 9.94 -26.57
C PRO A 36 -16.75 8.70 -25.71
N VAL A 37 -17.31 8.68 -24.51
CA VAL A 37 -17.40 7.45 -23.72
C VAL A 37 -18.51 6.64 -24.35
N HIS A 38 -18.13 5.73 -25.24
CA HIS A 38 -19.01 4.63 -25.62
C HIS A 38 -19.25 3.78 -24.37
N VAL A 39 -20.40 3.98 -23.72
CA VAL A 39 -20.88 3.07 -22.68
C VAL A 39 -21.32 1.80 -23.39
N VAL A 40 -20.50 0.75 -23.31
CA VAL A 40 -20.86 -0.58 -23.78
C VAL A 40 -21.67 -1.25 -22.68
N THR A 41 -22.96 -1.50 -22.96
CA THR A 41 -23.81 -2.31 -22.11
C THR A 41 -23.58 -3.80 -22.37
N HIS A 42 -23.69 -4.62 -21.33
CA HIS A 42 -23.43 -6.06 -21.43
C HIS A 42 -24.46 -6.72 -22.38
N GLY A 43 -24.00 -7.15 -23.56
CA GLY A 43 -24.82 -7.84 -24.56
C GLY A 43 -24.71 -7.30 -25.99
N ASP A 44 -24.08 -6.14 -26.20
CA ASP A 44 -23.97 -5.54 -27.53
C ASP A 44 -22.86 -6.19 -28.39
N PRO A 45 -23.08 -6.37 -29.71
CA PRO A 45 -22.09 -6.93 -30.61
C PRO A 45 -20.88 -5.99 -30.75
N GLN A 46 -19.69 -6.54 -30.51
CA GLN A 46 -18.42 -5.80 -30.57
C GLN A 46 -18.15 -5.35 -32.01
N ILE A 47 -18.05 -4.03 -32.23
CA ILE A 47 -17.54 -3.47 -33.49
C ILE A 47 -16.02 -3.33 -33.32
N GLU A 48 -15.27 -4.04 -34.16
CA GLU A 48 -13.80 -4.05 -34.14
C GLU A 48 -13.25 -2.65 -34.46
N ALA A 49 -12.33 -2.15 -33.62
CA ALA A 49 -11.75 -0.82 -33.81
C ALA A 49 -10.92 -0.74 -35.11
N PRO A 50 -10.85 0.43 -35.78
CA PRO A 50 -10.11 0.57 -37.03
C PRO A 50 -8.62 0.31 -36.82
N ARG A 51 -8.01 -0.52 -37.68
CA ARG A 51 -6.56 -0.71 -37.67
C ARG A 51 -5.87 0.60 -38.05
N ILE A 52 -5.01 1.08 -37.17
CA ILE A 52 -4.06 2.14 -37.48
C ILE A 52 -2.97 1.51 -38.37
N GLU A 53 -3.15 1.60 -39.68
CA GLU A 53 -2.05 1.41 -40.63
C GLU A 53 -1.16 2.66 -40.57
N ASP A 54 0.13 2.45 -40.38
CA ASP A 54 1.22 3.45 -40.30
C ASP A 54 1.52 4.07 -38.91
N ASN A 55 2.20 3.29 -38.07
CA ASN A 55 2.94 3.78 -36.91
C ASN A 55 4.44 4.03 -37.28
N PRO A 56 4.98 5.25 -37.14
CA PRO A 56 6.36 5.60 -37.51
C PRO A 56 7.46 5.01 -36.59
N ALA A 57 7.12 4.19 -35.59
CA ALA A 57 8.08 3.50 -34.72
C ALA A 57 8.91 2.37 -35.40
N LYS A 58 8.79 2.17 -36.72
CA LYS A 58 9.58 1.18 -37.47
C LYS A 58 10.94 1.67 -38.00
N ILE A 59 11.35 2.90 -37.67
CA ILE A 59 12.67 3.44 -38.03
C ILE A 59 13.51 3.68 -36.78
N SER A 60 14.01 2.61 -36.15
CA SER A 60 15.25 2.69 -35.36
C SER A 60 16.00 1.36 -35.18
N SER A 61 15.67 0.33 -35.97
CA SER A 61 16.37 -0.97 -35.94
C SER A 61 17.81 -0.93 -36.52
N ILE A 62 18.27 0.23 -36.99
CA ILE A 62 19.61 0.40 -37.59
C ILE A 62 20.59 1.09 -36.63
N ALA A 63 20.12 1.88 -35.64
CA ALA A 63 20.99 2.57 -34.69
C ALA A 63 21.46 1.69 -33.51
N LEU A 64 20.80 0.56 -33.26
CA LEU A 64 21.17 -0.41 -32.21
C LEU A 64 22.33 -1.36 -32.61
N LYS A 65 22.84 -1.28 -33.84
CA LYS A 65 23.89 -2.19 -34.34
C LYS A 65 25.34 -1.81 -34.00
N TYR A 66 25.58 -0.65 -33.36
CA TYR A 66 26.95 -0.15 -33.14
C TYR A 66 27.35 0.13 -31.68
N LEU A 67 26.52 -0.22 -30.69
CA LEU A 67 26.96 -0.19 -29.30
C LEU A 67 27.72 -1.49 -28.97
N ARG A 68 29.06 -1.44 -29.07
CA ARG A 68 29.92 -2.48 -28.50
C ARG A 68 29.99 -2.29 -26.97
N PRO A 69 29.81 -3.33 -26.15
CA PRO A 69 30.06 -3.26 -24.72
C PRO A 69 31.52 -2.90 -24.45
N THR A 70 31.77 -1.90 -23.60
CA THR A 70 33.12 -1.49 -23.15
C THR A 70 33.54 -2.15 -21.84
N SER A 71 32.85 -3.21 -21.42
CA SER A 71 33.21 -4.00 -20.25
C SER A 71 34.13 -5.16 -20.66
N PRO A 72 35.21 -5.47 -19.92
CA PRO A 72 35.95 -6.72 -20.12
C PRO A 72 35.01 -7.92 -20.04
N PRO A 73 35.28 -9.02 -20.76
CA PRO A 73 34.48 -10.23 -20.70
C PRO A 73 34.80 -10.94 -19.38
N ASP A 74 34.26 -10.42 -18.29
CA ASP A 74 34.17 -11.18 -17.04
C ASP A 74 33.21 -12.32 -17.31
N ARG A 75 33.85 -13.48 -17.43
CA ARG A 75 33.33 -14.83 -17.55
C ARG A 75 32.16 -15.01 -16.57
N PHE A 76 30.94 -14.75 -17.03
CA PHE A 76 29.78 -15.45 -16.52
C PHE A 76 29.98 -16.90 -16.94
N ASP A 77 30.52 -17.72 -16.05
CA ASP A 77 30.40 -19.17 -16.17
C ASP A 77 28.90 -19.47 -16.17
N ILE A 78 28.32 -19.54 -17.36
CA ILE A 78 27.01 -20.13 -17.57
C ILE A 78 27.21 -21.59 -17.18
N ALA A 79 26.86 -21.91 -15.94
CA ALA A 79 26.80 -23.27 -15.47
C ALA A 79 25.97 -24.05 -16.50
N LEU A 80 26.60 -25.03 -17.14
CA LEU A 80 25.93 -25.99 -18.01
C LEU A 80 24.70 -26.51 -17.23
N PRO A 81 23.50 -26.62 -17.85
CA PRO A 81 22.32 -27.08 -17.14
C PRO A 81 22.66 -28.41 -16.44
N SER A 82 22.57 -28.44 -15.11
CA SER A 82 22.75 -29.69 -14.40
C SER A 82 21.69 -30.66 -14.91
N VAL A 83 22.13 -31.80 -15.44
CA VAL A 83 21.25 -32.87 -15.94
C VAL A 83 20.40 -33.48 -14.82
N LEU A 84 20.68 -33.12 -13.56
CA LEU A 84 19.82 -33.37 -12.42
C LEU A 84 18.87 -32.19 -12.21
N PRO A 85 17.55 -32.43 -12.04
CA PRO A 85 16.64 -31.38 -11.62
C PRO A 85 17.21 -30.72 -10.36
N PRO A 86 17.14 -29.38 -10.23
CA PRO A 86 17.59 -28.72 -9.01
C PRO A 86 16.88 -29.40 -7.85
N LYS A 87 17.66 -30.01 -6.96
CA LYS A 87 17.13 -30.56 -5.72
C LYS A 87 16.33 -29.42 -5.09
N PRO A 88 15.02 -29.56 -4.84
CA PRO A 88 14.25 -28.48 -4.24
C PRO A 88 15.01 -28.05 -2.98
N LEU A 89 15.48 -26.80 -2.97
CA LEU A 89 15.98 -26.20 -1.74
C LEU A 89 14.75 -25.99 -0.88
N VAL A 90 14.33 -27.06 -0.21
CA VAL A 90 13.36 -26.95 0.88
C VAL A 90 14.09 -26.15 1.94
N ARG A 91 13.78 -24.85 2.00
CA ARG A 91 14.15 -23.96 3.10
C ARG A 91 12.87 -23.77 3.92
N PRO A 92 12.62 -24.63 4.93
CA PRO A 92 11.35 -24.62 5.67
C PRO A 92 11.05 -23.28 6.35
N ASP A 93 12.08 -22.45 6.55
CA ASP A 93 12.04 -21.28 7.42
C ASP A 93 12.30 -19.95 6.68
N VAL A 94 12.24 -19.92 5.35
CA VAL A 94 12.39 -18.67 4.58
C VAL A 94 11.03 -17.98 4.47
N PRO A 95 10.89 -16.75 4.97
CA PRO A 95 9.63 -16.01 4.86
C PRO A 95 9.25 -15.75 3.41
N LEU A 96 7.97 -15.90 3.09
CA LEU A 96 7.39 -15.42 1.84
C LEU A 96 6.74 -14.06 2.08
N VAL A 97 7.35 -13.01 1.55
CA VAL A 97 6.78 -11.67 1.53
C VAL A 97 6.00 -11.50 0.24
N THR A 98 4.75 -11.07 0.35
CA THR A 98 3.95 -10.77 -0.82
C THR A 98 3.63 -9.27 -0.87
N TYR A 99 3.73 -8.65 -2.03
CA TYR A 99 3.41 -7.23 -2.21
C TYR A 99 2.23 -7.11 -3.17
N VAL A 100 1.07 -6.61 -2.69
CA VAL A 100 -0.08 -6.34 -3.56
C VAL A 100 0.09 -4.94 -4.14
N TYR A 101 0.19 -4.85 -5.45
CA TYR A 101 0.18 -3.58 -6.14
C TYR A 101 -1.15 -3.36 -6.86
N VAL A 102 -1.76 -2.22 -6.59
CA VAL A 102 -2.87 -1.66 -7.37
C VAL A 102 -2.49 -0.22 -7.70
N GLU A 103 -2.69 0.19 -8.95
CA GLU A 103 -2.34 1.54 -9.39
C GLU A 103 -3.12 2.61 -8.59
N SER A 104 -2.41 3.63 -8.11
CA SER A 104 -2.96 4.83 -7.49
C SER A 104 -1.91 5.96 -7.47
N ASP A 105 -2.32 7.18 -7.10
CA ASP A 105 -1.43 8.36 -7.02
C ASP A 105 -0.17 8.15 -6.16
N TYR A 106 -0.22 7.21 -5.21
CA TYR A 106 0.89 6.93 -4.28
C TYR A 106 1.60 5.59 -4.57
N ALA A 107 0.94 4.67 -5.29
CA ALA A 107 1.36 3.27 -5.41
C ALA A 107 2.76 3.13 -6.00
N ARG A 108 3.05 3.84 -7.09
CA ARG A 108 4.36 3.75 -7.78
C ARG A 108 5.51 4.22 -6.89
N ILE A 109 5.31 5.32 -6.18
CA ILE A 109 6.34 5.89 -5.28
C ILE A 109 6.60 4.93 -4.13
N ASN A 110 5.54 4.35 -3.57
CA ASN A 110 5.62 3.39 -2.48
C ASN A 110 6.29 2.07 -2.91
N LEU A 111 5.92 1.54 -4.09
CA LEU A 111 6.56 0.36 -4.66
C LEU A 111 8.04 0.61 -4.94
N LYS A 112 8.39 1.76 -5.53
CA LYS A 112 9.79 2.13 -5.77
C LYS A 112 10.58 2.16 -4.47
N PHE A 113 10.06 2.84 -3.44
CA PHE A 113 10.70 2.90 -2.12
C PHE A 113 10.90 1.50 -1.53
N PHE A 114 9.90 0.62 -1.65
CA PHE A 114 10.01 -0.76 -1.17
C PHE A 114 11.04 -1.59 -1.96
N ILE A 115 11.13 -1.43 -3.28
CA ILE A 115 12.16 -2.09 -4.10
C ILE A 115 13.56 -1.63 -3.68
N ASP A 116 13.74 -0.32 -3.49
CA ASP A 116 15.05 0.26 -3.19
C ASP A 116 15.53 -0.11 -1.76
N HIS A 117 14.62 -0.24 -0.79
CA HIS A 117 14.98 -0.39 0.62
C HIS A 117 14.52 -1.68 1.31
N GLY A 118 13.46 -2.34 0.81
CA GLY A 118 12.80 -3.45 1.51
C GLY A 118 13.25 -4.85 1.12
N LEU A 119 13.76 -5.04 -0.09
CA LEU A 119 14.21 -6.35 -0.59
C LEU A 119 15.47 -6.83 0.14
N HIS A 120 15.56 -8.15 0.38
CA HIS A 120 16.72 -8.79 0.99
C HIS A 120 16.82 -10.29 0.66
N ALA A 121 17.99 -10.92 0.87
CA ALA A 121 18.21 -12.34 0.51
C ALA A 121 17.58 -13.34 1.49
N ALA A 122 17.27 -12.92 2.72
CA ALA A 122 16.69 -13.77 3.76
C ALA A 122 15.17 -14.04 3.63
N ALA A 123 14.50 -13.54 2.59
CA ALA A 123 13.09 -13.81 2.30
C ALA A 123 12.88 -13.99 0.79
N ASP A 124 11.84 -14.73 0.42
CA ASP A 124 11.37 -14.82 -0.95
C ASP A 124 10.26 -13.77 -1.17
N PHE A 125 10.28 -13.08 -2.31
CA PHE A 125 9.37 -11.98 -2.61
C PHE A 125 8.50 -12.30 -3.83
N VAL A 126 7.18 -12.17 -3.67
CA VAL A 126 6.22 -12.29 -4.76
C VAL A 126 5.48 -10.95 -4.91
N PHE A 127 5.68 -10.31 -6.05
CA PHE A 127 4.95 -9.11 -6.43
C PHE A 127 3.72 -9.49 -7.22
N ILE A 128 2.58 -8.96 -6.81
CA ILE A 128 1.34 -9.20 -7.53
C ILE A 128 0.82 -7.87 -8.02
N LEU A 129 1.02 -7.66 -9.31
CA LEU A 129 0.68 -6.44 -10.01
C LEU A 129 -0.71 -6.62 -10.59
N ASN A 130 -1.68 -5.96 -9.99
CA ASN A 130 -3.06 -6.03 -10.43
C ASN A 130 -3.40 -4.76 -11.22
N ASP A 131 -3.96 -4.92 -12.42
CA ASP A 131 -4.44 -3.82 -13.24
C ASP A 131 -5.82 -3.33 -12.80
N ALA A 132 -6.62 -4.21 -12.17
CA ALA A 132 -7.64 -3.92 -11.16
C ALA A 132 -8.31 -5.23 -10.70
N LYS A 133 -8.40 -5.37 -9.37
CA LYS A 133 -9.22 -6.31 -8.57
C LYS A 133 -8.74 -7.75 -8.37
N THR A 134 -8.71 -8.12 -7.09
CA THR A 134 -8.65 -9.47 -6.46
C THR A 134 -7.26 -10.01 -6.12
N LEU A 135 -7.03 -10.51 -4.87
CA LEU A 135 -5.90 -11.38 -4.46
C LEU A 135 -5.98 -11.99 -3.03
N VAL A 136 -5.18 -13.05 -2.77
CA VAL A 136 -5.10 -13.92 -1.57
C VAL A 136 -3.61 -14.16 -1.17
N MET A 137 -3.21 -14.16 0.12
CA MET A 137 -1.80 -13.81 0.51
C MET A 137 -1.26 -14.24 1.91
N ILE A 138 0.08 -14.34 2.07
CA ILE A 138 0.85 -14.76 3.31
C ILE A 138 1.60 -13.62 4.04
N LEU A 139 1.87 -12.50 3.37
CA LEU A 139 2.21 -11.21 4.00
C LEU A 139 1.67 -10.13 3.08
N VAL A 140 0.81 -9.22 3.55
CA VAL A 140 0.13 -8.23 2.68
C VAL A 140 0.75 -6.86 2.87
N LEU A 141 1.64 -6.40 1.98
CA LEU A 141 1.89 -4.97 1.84
C LEU A 141 0.95 -4.39 0.79
N ILE A 142 0.14 -3.41 1.18
CA ILE A 142 -0.80 -2.71 0.29
C ILE A 142 -0.20 -1.44 -0.29
N GLU A 143 -0.68 -1.05 -1.46
CA GLU A 143 -0.15 0.02 -2.33
C GLU A 143 -0.04 1.39 -1.64
N SER A 144 -0.89 1.62 -0.64
CA SER A 144 -0.96 2.86 0.13
C SER A 144 0.04 2.95 1.29
N VAL A 145 0.99 2.02 1.38
CA VAL A 145 1.96 1.91 2.47
C VAL A 145 3.39 2.11 1.96
N ARG A 146 4.18 2.91 2.67
CA ARG A 146 5.60 3.12 2.41
C ARG A 146 6.46 2.57 3.52
N GLY A 147 7.54 1.90 3.16
CA GLY A 147 8.53 1.35 4.08
C GLY A 147 9.43 0.32 3.38
N PRO A 148 10.34 -0.32 4.12
CA PRO A 148 10.55 -0.17 5.56
C PRO A 148 11.32 1.12 5.90
N PHE A 149 10.93 1.77 6.99
CA PHE A 149 11.64 2.86 7.64
C PHE A 149 12.36 2.32 8.86
N ILE A 150 13.70 2.24 8.78
CA ILE A 150 14.55 1.80 9.88
C ILE A 150 15.42 2.99 10.33
N PRO A 151 15.51 3.29 11.64
CA PRO A 151 16.43 4.30 12.15
C PRO A 151 17.87 3.95 11.77
N HIS A 152 18.69 4.97 11.45
CA HIS A 152 20.10 4.76 11.04
C HIS A 152 20.97 3.99 12.05
N TRP A 153 20.59 4.01 13.33
CA TRP A 153 21.30 3.32 14.42
C TRP A 153 20.82 1.87 14.62
N SER A 154 19.73 1.46 13.98
CA SER A 154 19.19 0.10 14.09
C SER A 154 19.75 -0.81 13.00
N ARG A 155 20.02 -2.05 13.37
CA ARG A 155 20.42 -3.15 12.49
C ARG A 155 19.36 -4.27 12.47
N GLU A 156 18.14 -3.96 12.90
CA GLU A 156 17.08 -4.96 12.90
C GLU A 156 16.59 -5.24 11.48
N CYS A 157 16.36 -6.51 11.16
CA CYS A 157 15.73 -6.90 9.92
C CYS A 157 14.21 -6.74 10.04
N TRP A 158 13.60 -5.97 9.14
CA TRP A 158 12.18 -5.66 9.24
C TRP A 158 11.29 -6.91 9.19
N THR A 159 11.63 -7.92 8.39
CA THR A 159 10.87 -9.19 8.37
C THR A 159 11.01 -9.94 9.69
N SER A 160 12.22 -9.98 10.27
CA SER A 160 12.45 -10.58 11.58
C SER A 160 11.71 -9.84 12.70
N ALA A 161 11.62 -8.51 12.64
CA ALA A 161 10.89 -7.72 13.63
C ALA A 161 9.39 -8.08 13.68
N TYR A 162 8.75 -8.27 12.52
CA TYR A 162 7.35 -8.69 12.45
C TYR A 162 7.15 -10.16 12.80
N LEU A 163 7.96 -11.05 12.20
CA LEU A 163 7.82 -12.50 12.39
C LEU A 163 8.21 -12.96 13.79
N GLY A 164 9.15 -12.27 14.44
CA GLY A 164 9.59 -12.59 15.80
C GLY A 164 8.50 -12.41 16.87
N LYS A 165 7.38 -11.75 16.53
CA LYS A 165 6.20 -11.65 17.40
C LYS A 165 5.27 -12.85 17.29
N LEU A 166 5.34 -13.62 16.20
CA LEU A 166 4.58 -14.86 16.06
C LEU A 166 5.09 -15.90 17.06
N ASN A 167 4.16 -16.68 17.61
CA ASN A 167 4.46 -17.77 18.53
C ASN A 167 3.32 -18.80 18.53
N ASP A 168 3.34 -19.76 19.44
CA ASP A 168 2.31 -20.80 19.52
C ASP A 168 0.89 -20.25 19.69
N LYS A 169 0.75 -19.05 20.27
CA LYS A 169 -0.53 -18.36 20.47
C LYS A 169 -0.78 -17.26 19.45
N VAL A 170 0.22 -16.43 19.14
CA VAL A 170 0.07 -15.26 18.25
C VAL A 170 0.23 -15.70 16.80
N LYS A 171 -0.86 -15.57 16.02
CA LYS A 171 -0.94 -16.05 14.62
C LYS A 171 -1.15 -14.94 13.59
N LEU A 172 -1.28 -13.70 14.04
CA LEU A 172 -1.34 -12.53 13.16
C LEU A 172 -0.69 -11.34 13.85
N VAL A 173 0.22 -10.68 13.15
CA VAL A 173 0.91 -9.47 13.60
C VAL A 173 0.75 -8.40 12.54
N GLY A 174 0.39 -7.18 12.90
CA GLY A 174 0.39 -6.06 11.96
C GLY A 174 1.01 -4.80 12.53
N SER A 175 1.05 -3.72 11.74
CA SER A 175 1.60 -2.46 12.25
C SER A 175 0.74 -1.91 13.38
N ALA A 176 -0.58 -1.90 13.16
CA ALA A 176 -1.51 -1.10 13.94
C ALA A 176 -2.84 -1.82 14.10
N ILE A 177 -3.54 -1.49 15.20
CA ILE A 177 -4.90 -1.94 15.49
C ILE A 177 -5.81 -0.75 15.31
N ASN A 178 -6.97 -0.99 14.72
CA ASN A 178 -8.05 -0.02 14.63
C ASN A 178 -9.31 -0.58 15.27
N CYS A 179 -10.22 0.32 15.58
CA CYS A 179 -11.55 -0.02 16.04
C CYS A 179 -12.56 0.43 15.01
N TRP A 180 -13.51 -0.46 14.71
CA TRP A 180 -14.59 -0.09 13.83
C TRP A 180 -15.64 0.73 14.59
N ASP A 181 -15.92 1.94 14.08
CA ASP A 181 -16.87 2.89 14.66
C ASP A 181 -18.23 2.22 14.93
N GLY A 182 -18.74 2.39 16.16
CA GLY A 182 -19.98 1.78 16.61
C GLY A 182 -19.92 0.30 17.01
N THR A 183 -18.74 -0.34 17.04
CA THR A 183 -18.58 -1.71 17.55
C THR A 183 -17.42 -1.83 18.53
N SER A 184 -17.45 -2.85 19.39
CA SER A 184 -16.31 -3.21 20.24
C SER A 184 -15.22 -4.00 19.49
N ASN A 185 -15.33 -4.13 18.16
CA ASN A 185 -14.44 -4.96 17.36
C ASN A 185 -13.14 -4.21 17.05
N GLN A 186 -12.08 -4.60 17.77
CA GLN A 186 -10.71 -4.29 17.40
C GLN A 186 -10.23 -5.24 16.31
N TYR A 187 -9.48 -4.71 15.35
CA TYR A 187 -8.86 -5.53 14.31
C TYR A 187 -7.48 -5.01 13.94
N VAL A 188 -6.58 -5.94 13.62
CA VAL A 188 -5.25 -5.62 13.07
C VAL A 188 -5.43 -5.12 11.64
N MET A 189 -4.97 -3.90 11.35
CA MET A 189 -5.12 -3.30 10.03
C MET A 189 -4.26 -4.00 8.97
N SER A 190 -4.80 -4.16 7.76
CA SER A 190 -4.21 -4.92 6.64
C SER A 190 -3.05 -4.22 5.91
N MET A 191 -2.33 -3.33 6.59
CA MET A 191 -1.21 -2.56 6.01
C MET A 191 -0.01 -3.44 5.70
N ILE A 192 0.29 -4.26 6.69
CA ILE A 192 1.25 -5.35 6.70
C ILE A 192 0.70 -6.35 7.70
N TRP A 193 0.57 -7.60 7.27
CA TRP A 193 0.20 -8.72 8.12
C TRP A 193 1.31 -9.76 8.04
N ALA A 194 1.89 -10.12 9.18
CA ALA A 194 2.74 -11.29 9.33
C ALA A 194 1.94 -12.42 9.98
N THR A 195 1.98 -13.60 9.38
CA THR A 195 1.27 -14.78 9.88
C THR A 195 2.10 -16.03 9.63
N ASP A 196 1.75 -17.13 10.30
CA ASP A 196 2.29 -18.46 10.02
C ASP A 196 1.29 -19.28 9.18
N SER A 197 1.62 -20.54 8.90
CA SER A 197 0.74 -21.41 8.11
C SER A 197 -0.62 -21.66 8.76
N ILE A 198 -0.70 -21.63 10.10
CA ILE A 198 -1.95 -21.84 10.83
C ILE A 198 -2.84 -20.60 10.70
N GLY A 199 -2.30 -19.43 11.02
CA GLY A 199 -3.02 -18.17 10.89
C GLY A 199 -3.48 -17.94 9.46
N LEU A 200 -2.59 -18.19 8.49
CA LEU A 200 -2.92 -18.12 7.08
C LEU A 200 -4.12 -19.02 6.71
N ASN A 201 -4.08 -20.30 7.08
CA ASN A 201 -5.15 -21.25 6.74
C ASN A 201 -6.51 -20.81 7.30
N LEU A 202 -6.54 -20.10 8.43
CA LEU A 202 -7.76 -19.51 8.98
C LEU A 202 -8.19 -18.27 8.18
N ILE A 203 -7.27 -17.36 7.92
CA ILE A 203 -7.51 -16.08 7.22
C ILE A 203 -7.99 -16.32 5.78
N LEU A 204 -7.51 -17.37 5.12
CA LEU A 204 -7.89 -17.72 3.75
C LEU A 204 -9.19 -18.54 3.63
N THR A 205 -9.98 -18.64 4.70
CA THR A 205 -11.35 -19.13 4.61
C THR A 205 -12.33 -18.00 4.23
N PRO A 206 -13.54 -18.31 3.72
CA PRO A 206 -14.58 -17.30 3.51
C PRO A 206 -14.97 -16.54 4.79
N ALA A 207 -14.76 -17.14 5.98
CA ALA A 207 -14.97 -16.46 7.26
C ALA A 207 -13.95 -15.33 7.49
N GLY A 208 -12.75 -15.42 6.89
CA GLY A 208 -11.75 -14.37 6.84
C GLY A 208 -11.83 -13.59 5.53
N ILE A 209 -10.71 -13.51 4.82
CA ILE A 209 -10.58 -12.83 3.51
C ILE A 209 -10.46 -13.80 2.33
N GLY A 210 -10.70 -15.10 2.55
CA GLY A 210 -10.62 -16.16 1.54
C GLY A 210 -11.72 -16.17 0.48
N GLN A 211 -12.23 -15.01 0.12
CA GLN A 211 -13.30 -14.85 -0.87
C GLN A 211 -13.05 -13.62 -1.73
N CYS A 212 -13.67 -13.57 -2.90
CA CYS A 212 -13.70 -12.36 -3.70
C CYS A 212 -14.69 -11.36 -3.08
N PHE A 213 -14.30 -10.10 -3.01
CA PHE A 213 -15.15 -9.01 -2.55
C PHE A 213 -15.57 -8.14 -3.73
N SER A 214 -16.83 -7.76 -3.78
CA SER A 214 -17.39 -6.96 -4.89
C SER A 214 -17.20 -5.47 -4.65
N THR A 215 -17.15 -5.06 -3.38
CA THR A 215 -17.02 -3.67 -2.96
C THR A 215 -15.86 -3.46 -1.99
N LEU A 216 -15.41 -2.21 -1.87
CA LEU A 216 -14.42 -1.81 -0.88
C LEU A 216 -14.95 -2.02 0.56
N GLU A 217 -16.23 -1.73 0.79
CA GLU A 217 -16.87 -1.94 2.10
C GLU A 217 -16.84 -3.41 2.52
N GLU A 218 -17.18 -4.33 1.60
CA GLU A 218 -17.08 -5.77 1.88
C GLU A 218 -15.64 -6.21 2.18
N THR A 219 -14.67 -5.61 1.49
CA THR A 219 -13.24 -5.89 1.73
C THR A 219 -12.83 -5.44 3.14
N ILE A 220 -13.26 -4.23 3.54
CA ILE A 220 -13.03 -3.69 4.88
C ILE A 220 -13.70 -4.58 5.95
N LEU A 221 -14.92 -5.05 5.70
CA LEU A 221 -15.59 -6.01 6.60
C LEU A 221 -14.83 -7.34 6.70
N GLY A 222 -14.22 -7.79 5.60
CA GLY A 222 -13.31 -8.95 5.59
C GLY A 222 -12.09 -8.76 6.49
N GLU A 223 -11.48 -7.58 6.44
CA GLU A 223 -10.38 -7.18 7.33
C GLU A 223 -10.82 -7.18 8.80
N ILE A 224 -11.95 -6.52 9.11
CA ILE A 224 -12.46 -6.37 10.48
C ILE A 224 -12.75 -7.72 11.13
N ARG A 225 -13.36 -8.66 10.39
CA ARG A 225 -13.72 -9.99 10.93
C ARG A 225 -12.54 -10.95 11.07
N THR A 226 -11.40 -10.65 10.45
CA THR A 226 -10.21 -11.52 10.48
C THR A 226 -9.64 -11.69 11.89
N THR A 227 -9.59 -10.61 12.67
CA THR A 227 -9.10 -10.67 14.06
C THR A 227 -10.04 -11.49 14.97
N PRO A 228 -11.36 -11.24 15.00
CA PRO A 228 -12.32 -12.10 15.69
C PRO A 228 -12.24 -13.58 15.30
N LEU A 229 -12.05 -13.90 14.01
CA LEU A 229 -11.92 -15.28 13.52
C LEU A 229 -10.73 -16.03 14.16
N LEU A 230 -9.56 -15.39 14.21
CA LEU A 230 -8.37 -15.96 14.85
C LEU A 230 -8.63 -16.19 16.34
N LYS A 231 -9.26 -15.21 17.01
CA LYS A 231 -9.62 -15.31 18.43
C LYS A 231 -10.60 -16.44 18.72
N SER A 232 -11.68 -16.55 17.94
CA SER A 232 -12.67 -17.63 18.12
C SER A 232 -12.06 -19.01 17.87
N SER A 233 -10.95 -19.08 17.16
CA SER A 233 -10.18 -20.31 16.91
C SER A 233 -9.15 -20.61 18.01
N GLY A 234 -9.11 -19.83 19.09
CA GLY A 234 -8.20 -20.03 20.23
C GLY A 234 -6.83 -19.37 20.08
N TYR A 235 -6.63 -18.51 19.08
CA TYR A 235 -5.37 -17.82 18.83
C TYR A 235 -5.42 -16.34 19.21
N HIS A 236 -4.25 -15.73 19.29
CA HIS A 236 -4.04 -14.32 19.59
C HIS A 236 -3.51 -13.57 18.36
N VAL A 237 -3.60 -12.25 18.41
CA VAL A 237 -2.98 -11.33 17.45
C VAL A 237 -2.06 -10.37 18.20
N ASP A 238 -1.18 -9.67 17.49
CA ASP A 238 -0.28 -8.65 18.05
C ASP A 238 -0.08 -7.49 17.06
N ALA A 239 0.48 -6.38 17.52
CA ALA A 239 0.80 -5.23 16.68
C ALA A 239 2.11 -4.53 17.07
N MET A 240 2.69 -3.77 16.15
CA MET A 240 3.93 -3.01 16.40
C MET A 240 3.71 -1.79 17.30
N MET A 241 2.54 -1.14 17.23
CA MET A 241 2.24 0.12 17.93
C MET A 241 2.53 0.09 19.43
N THR A 242 3.32 1.06 19.90
CA THR A 242 3.77 1.17 21.28
C THR A 242 2.63 1.33 22.27
N MET A 243 1.57 2.08 21.91
CA MET A 243 0.40 2.25 22.77
C MET A 243 -0.23 0.92 23.21
N PHE A 244 -0.17 -0.11 22.36
CA PHE A 244 -0.66 -1.44 22.70
C PHE A 244 0.40 -2.25 23.45
N GLN A 245 1.65 -2.16 23.01
CA GLN A 245 2.77 -2.85 23.66
C GLN A 245 3.07 -2.35 25.08
N SER A 246 2.69 -1.12 25.42
CA SER A 246 2.93 -0.52 26.75
C SER A 246 1.96 -1.01 27.83
N LYS A 247 0.91 -1.76 27.47
CA LYS A 247 -0.07 -2.28 28.42
C LYS A 247 0.17 -3.79 28.65
N PRO A 248 0.48 -4.23 29.89
CA PRO A 248 0.75 -5.64 30.19
C PRO A 248 -0.38 -6.59 29.78
N ASP A 249 -1.62 -6.11 29.96
CA ASP A 249 -2.85 -6.78 29.55
C ASP A 249 -3.60 -5.86 28.58
N TYR A 250 -3.01 -5.54 27.42
CA TYR A 250 -3.77 -4.87 26.36
C TYR A 250 -4.94 -5.77 25.95
N GLY A 251 -6.09 -5.57 26.60
CA GLY A 251 -7.30 -6.31 26.37
C GLY A 251 -7.85 -5.94 25.00
N PHE A 252 -7.75 -6.87 24.06
CA PHE A 252 -8.40 -6.82 22.75
C PHE A 252 -9.94 -6.66 22.82
N GLU A 253 -10.51 -6.62 24.02
CA GLU A 253 -11.95 -6.75 24.29
C GLU A 253 -12.60 -5.43 24.69
N ASN A 254 -11.81 -4.39 24.92
CA ASN A 254 -12.33 -3.05 25.21
C ASN A 254 -11.67 -2.06 24.26
N CYS A 255 -12.20 -1.91 23.05
CA CYS A 255 -11.86 -0.74 22.27
C CYS A 255 -12.31 0.49 23.07
N THR A 256 -11.34 1.26 23.54
CA THR A 256 -11.54 2.47 24.34
C THR A 256 -10.99 3.70 23.64
N VAL A 257 -10.32 3.51 22.50
CA VAL A 257 -9.70 4.56 21.69
C VAL A 257 -10.37 4.50 20.33
N GLU A 258 -11.39 5.34 20.14
CA GLU A 258 -12.08 5.48 18.86
C GLU A 258 -11.22 6.29 17.88
N GLY A 259 -11.30 5.94 16.59
CA GLY A 259 -10.68 6.66 15.49
C GLY A 259 -9.50 5.96 14.81
N ASP A 260 -9.25 6.31 13.55
CA ASP A 260 -8.09 5.83 12.79
C ASP A 260 -6.81 6.46 13.36
N MET A 261 -6.05 5.68 14.14
CA MET A 261 -4.80 6.14 14.77
C MET A 261 -3.70 6.50 13.76
N LEU A 262 -3.90 6.19 12.48
CA LEU A 262 -2.98 6.48 11.40
C LEU A 262 -3.44 7.66 10.53
N ALA A 263 -4.49 8.36 10.95
CA ALA A 263 -4.84 9.68 10.47
C ALA A 263 -4.05 10.79 11.20
N GLU A 264 -4.08 12.00 10.62
CA GLU A 264 -3.46 13.18 11.24
C GLU A 264 -3.99 13.41 12.66
N LYS A 265 -3.08 13.47 13.64
CA LYS A 265 -3.34 13.59 15.09
C LYS A 265 -4.14 12.44 15.72
N GLY A 266 -4.35 11.34 14.98
CA GLY A 266 -5.09 10.17 15.45
C GLY A 266 -4.36 9.36 16.53
N TYR A 267 -3.05 9.52 16.67
CA TYR A 267 -2.25 8.79 17.65
C TYR A 267 -2.04 9.62 18.91
N ALA A 268 -2.98 9.53 19.86
CA ALA A 268 -2.97 10.26 21.14
C ALA A 268 -2.81 11.80 21.00
N GLY A 269 -3.38 12.38 19.93
CA GLY A 269 -3.32 13.82 19.63
C GLY A 269 -2.09 14.23 18.79
N PHE A 270 -1.21 13.28 18.45
CA PHE A 270 -0.07 13.46 17.57
C PHE A 270 -0.07 12.40 16.45
N ASN A 271 0.99 12.39 15.64
CA ASN A 271 1.13 11.47 14.50
C ASN A 271 2.05 10.31 14.88
N VAL A 272 1.69 9.09 14.49
CA VAL A 272 2.62 7.97 14.61
C VAL A 272 3.88 8.24 13.78
N HIS A 273 5.04 7.90 14.32
CA HIS A 273 6.32 8.10 13.64
C HIS A 273 6.64 6.90 12.73
N PRO A 274 7.17 7.08 11.50
CA PRO A 274 7.47 5.96 10.59
C PRO A 274 8.39 4.88 11.20
N PHE A 275 9.36 5.27 12.02
CA PHE A 275 10.25 4.33 12.73
C PHE A 275 9.57 3.46 13.78
N GLU A 276 8.37 3.81 14.24
CA GLU A 276 7.62 2.98 15.20
C GLU A 276 7.03 1.74 14.52
N LEU A 277 6.51 1.93 13.30
CA LEU A 277 5.79 0.88 12.58
C LEU A 277 6.61 0.24 11.46
N MET A 278 7.73 0.85 11.08
CA MET A 278 8.51 0.58 9.86
C MET A 278 7.74 0.82 8.55
N PHE A 279 6.42 0.68 8.55
CA PHE A 279 5.55 0.86 7.40
C PHE A 279 4.46 1.86 7.76
N ILE A 280 4.29 2.92 6.96
CA ILE A 280 3.33 3.99 7.23
C ILE A 280 2.39 4.21 6.05
N LYS A 281 1.13 4.53 6.35
CA LYS A 281 0.14 4.91 5.33
C LYS A 281 0.46 6.27 4.74
N THR A 282 0.42 6.36 3.42
CA THR A 282 0.67 7.62 2.69
C THR A 282 -0.62 8.28 2.21
N ASN A 283 -1.77 7.62 2.33
CA ASN A 283 -3.07 8.10 1.85
C ASN A 283 -4.02 8.53 2.99
N ARG A 284 -3.49 8.83 4.17
CA ARG A 284 -4.25 9.27 5.35
C ARG A 284 -4.04 10.74 5.71
N GLY A 285 -3.22 11.44 4.93
CA GLY A 285 -2.82 12.81 5.24
C GLY A 285 -1.98 12.92 6.51
N ILE A 286 -1.44 11.80 7.03
CA ILE A 286 -0.58 11.78 8.20
C ILE A 286 0.75 12.48 7.88
N ASN A 287 0.84 13.75 8.24
CA ASN A 287 1.97 14.65 8.04
C ASN A 287 2.79 14.36 6.75
N PRO A 288 2.30 14.78 5.56
CA PRO A 288 2.95 14.48 4.29
C PRO A 288 4.42 14.94 4.23
N LEU A 289 4.73 16.07 4.86
CA LEU A 289 6.09 16.61 4.96
C LEU A 289 7.03 15.66 5.70
N MET A 290 6.57 15.05 6.80
CA MET A 290 7.34 14.06 7.56
C MET A 290 7.65 12.85 6.69
N ILE A 291 6.64 12.31 5.98
CA ILE A 291 6.83 11.13 5.13
C ILE A 291 7.81 11.42 4.00
N GLU A 292 7.66 12.55 3.30
CA GLU A 292 8.56 12.96 2.21
C GLU A 292 10.00 13.16 2.71
N THR A 293 10.17 13.88 3.82
CA THR A 293 11.48 14.17 4.41
C THR A 293 12.17 12.90 4.89
N MET A 294 11.45 12.01 5.57
CA MET A 294 11.99 10.72 6.02
C MET A 294 12.37 9.83 4.84
N SER A 295 11.55 9.80 3.79
CA SER A 295 11.86 9.02 2.57
C SER A 295 13.20 9.48 1.98
N LYS A 296 13.36 10.80 1.82
CA LYS A 296 14.59 11.42 1.33
C LYS A 296 15.81 11.10 2.21
N TRP A 297 15.66 11.12 3.54
CA TRP A 297 16.77 10.80 4.43
C TRP A 297 17.16 9.33 4.37
N VAL A 298 16.20 8.41 4.21
CA VAL A 298 16.49 6.99 3.98
C VAL A 298 17.25 6.81 2.66
N ASP A 299 16.79 7.43 1.56
CA ASP A 299 17.49 7.44 0.27
C ASP A 299 18.95 7.92 0.42
N GLN A 300 19.14 9.06 1.09
CA GLN A 300 20.46 9.68 1.31
C GLN A 300 21.38 8.84 2.19
N SER A 301 20.83 8.08 3.13
CA SER A 301 21.62 7.21 4.01
C SER A 301 22.19 5.99 3.28
N GLY A 302 21.61 5.64 2.12
CA GLY A 302 21.97 4.42 1.39
C GLY A 302 21.51 3.13 2.08
N TYR A 303 20.55 3.21 3.01
CA TYR A 303 20.01 2.04 3.69
C TYR A 303 19.38 1.05 2.69
N ARG A 304 19.72 -0.23 2.83
CA ARG A 304 19.14 -1.33 2.07
C ARG A 304 18.94 -2.52 3.00
N SER A 305 17.74 -3.11 2.98
CA SER A 305 17.49 -4.33 3.78
C SER A 305 18.43 -5.47 3.39
N TYR A 306 18.91 -5.54 2.15
CA TYR A 306 19.94 -6.49 1.72
C TYR A 306 21.22 -6.48 2.58
N ASP A 307 21.59 -5.31 3.13
CA ASP A 307 22.84 -5.13 3.86
C ASP A 307 22.66 -5.39 5.38
N VAL A 308 21.43 -5.69 5.82
CA VAL A 308 21.08 -5.83 7.24
C VAL A 308 20.37 -7.16 7.52
N CYS A 309 19.48 -7.59 6.62
CA CYS A 309 18.73 -8.83 6.73
C CYS A 309 19.53 -10.02 6.19
N GLY A 310 19.79 -11.02 7.03
CA GLY A 310 20.49 -12.26 6.66
C GLY A 310 21.90 -12.38 7.22
N GLU A 311 22.41 -11.35 7.89
CA GLU A 311 23.60 -11.45 8.76
C GLU A 311 23.17 -12.07 10.11
N LYS A 312 23.11 -13.40 10.19
CA LYS A 312 23.11 -14.12 11.48
C LYS A 312 24.08 -15.29 11.44
#